data_AF-A0A3S3VIM9-F1
#
_entry.id   AF-A0A3S3VIM9-F1
#
_cell.length_a   1.000
_cell.length_b   1.000
_cell.length_c   1.000
_cell.angle_alpha   90.00
_cell.angle_beta   90.00
_cell.angle_gamma   90.00
#
_symmetry.space_group_name_H-M   'P 1'
#
loop_
_entity.id
_entity.type
_entity.pdbx_description
1 polymer ?
#
loop_
_entity_poly.entity_id
_entity_poly.type
_entity_poly.pdbx_seq_one_letter_code
_entity_poly.pdbx_strand_id
1 'polypeptide(L)'
;MLMRLEKQEALQRAYPNILPSELVLEVPDAWFALVDRLCADLSAIPEPPPVVMQVKESYGRLCFYAAHETPAQADLIRAAEEKSENV
;
A
#
# COMPACT_ATOMS: atom_id res chain seq x y z
N MET A 1 14.35 -0.12 15.41
CA MET A 1 13.06 0.59 15.32
C MET A 1 13.13 1.87 14.46
N LEU A 2 14.31 2.39 14.08
CA LEU A 2 14.45 3.53 13.14
C LEU A 2 14.11 3.16 11.67
N MET A 3 14.56 1.99 11.20
CA MET A 3 14.41 1.60 9.78
C MET A 3 12.97 1.49 9.27
N ARG A 4 11.99 1.25 10.15
CA ARG A 4 10.57 1.18 9.73
C ARG A 4 10.00 2.56 9.44
N LEU A 5 10.30 3.54 10.30
CA LEU A 5 9.85 4.91 10.12
C LEU A 5 10.43 5.49 8.83
N GLU A 6 11.74 5.28 8.59
CA GLU A 6 12.40 5.73 7.37
C GLU A 6 11.78 5.13 6.10
N LYS A 7 11.44 3.83 6.11
CA LYS A 7 10.75 3.17 4.98
C LYS A 7 9.34 3.72 4.77
N GLN A 8 8.60 3.99 5.85
CA GLN A 8 7.26 4.57 5.76
C GLN A 8 7.31 5.98 5.18
N GLU A 9 8.19 6.84 5.69
CA GLU A 9 8.37 8.20 5.19
C GLU A 9 8.83 8.20 3.72
N ALA A 10 9.68 7.24 3.34
CA ALA A 10 10.10 7.06 1.96
C ALA A 10 8.92 6.71 1.03
N LEU A 11 8.05 5.77 1.43
CA LEU A 11 6.85 5.41 0.67
C LEU A 11 5.88 6.59 0.54
N GLN A 12 5.61 7.31 1.62
CA GLN A 12 4.73 8.47 1.61
C GLN A 12 5.27 9.59 0.72
N ARG A 13 6.59 9.81 0.73
CA ARG A 13 7.24 10.79 -0.14
C ARG A 13 7.21 10.36 -1.62
N ALA A 14 7.33 9.05 -1.90
CA ALA A 14 7.31 8.52 -3.25
C ALA A 14 5.91 8.54 -3.87
N TYR A 15 4.87 8.28 -3.06
CA TYR A 15 3.49 8.15 -3.53
C TYR A 15 2.51 9.08 -2.80
N PRO A 16 2.74 10.41 -2.78
CA PRO A 16 1.94 11.34 -1.98
C PRO A 16 0.48 11.47 -2.47
N ASN A 17 0.18 11.02 -3.69
CA ASN A 17 -1.17 11.03 -4.26
C ASN A 17 -1.94 9.73 -3.98
N ILE A 18 -1.28 8.70 -3.46
CA ILE A 18 -1.89 7.41 -3.08
C ILE A 18 -1.92 7.31 -1.56
N LEU A 19 -0.75 7.48 -0.92
CA LEU A 19 -0.57 7.36 0.52
C LEU A 19 -0.63 8.75 1.19
N PRO A 20 -1.55 8.99 2.13
CA PRO A 20 -1.57 10.25 2.86
C PRO A 20 -0.34 10.44 3.74
N SER A 21 0.06 11.70 3.92
CA SER A 21 1.20 12.10 4.75
C SER A 21 1.08 11.67 6.21
N GLU A 22 -0.14 11.49 6.72
CA GLU A 22 -0.41 11.08 8.10
C GLU A 22 -0.78 9.59 8.23
N LEU A 23 -0.63 8.80 7.16
CA LEU A 23 -0.89 7.37 7.18
C LEU A 23 0.17 6.62 8.01
N VAL A 24 -0.26 5.90 9.03
CA VAL A 24 0.60 4.94 9.73
C VAL A 24 0.48 3.56 9.06
N LEU A 25 1.61 3.00 8.63
CA LEU A 25 1.66 1.66 8.04
C LEU A 25 1.88 0.64 9.17
N GLU A 26 0.81 -0.01 9.61
CA GLU A 26 0.83 -1.01 10.68
C GLU A 26 1.09 -2.41 10.11
N VAL A 27 2.20 -2.57 9.39
CA VAL A 27 2.55 -3.81 8.66
C VAL A 27 3.97 -4.31 9.00
N PRO A 28 4.24 -5.62 8.84
CA PRO A 28 5.58 -6.18 8.89
C PRO A 28 6.54 -5.54 7.88
N ASP A 29 7.82 -5.46 8.26
CA ASP A 29 8.90 -4.92 7.42
C ASP A 29 9.03 -5.64 6.06
N ALA A 30 8.69 -6.93 6.01
CA ALA A 30 8.76 -7.75 4.81
C ALA A 30 7.76 -7.29 3.72
N TRP A 31 6.68 -6.60 4.10
CA TRP A 31 5.64 -6.18 3.18
C TRP A 31 5.86 -4.78 2.59
N PHE A 32 6.85 -4.02 3.06
CA PHE A 32 7.13 -2.68 2.51
C PHE A 32 7.46 -2.72 1.01
N ALA A 33 8.20 -3.74 0.55
CA ALA A 33 8.49 -3.92 -0.87
C ALA A 33 7.22 -4.24 -1.68
N LEU A 34 6.26 -4.92 -1.06
CA LEU A 34 4.98 -5.25 -1.68
C LEU A 34 4.05 -4.03 -1.74
N VAL A 35 4.04 -3.20 -0.69
CA VAL A 35 3.35 -1.91 -0.68
C VAL A 35 3.95 -0.94 -1.71
N ASP A 36 5.28 -0.85 -1.78
CA ASP A 36 5.98 -0.05 -2.80
C ASP A 36 5.57 -0.46 -4.21
N ARG A 37 5.63 -1.76 -4.48
CA ARG A 37 5.25 -2.31 -5.79
C ARG A 37 3.79 -2.04 -6.12
N LEU A 38 2.88 -2.23 -5.17
CA LEU A 38 1.46 -1.93 -5.35
C LEU A 38 1.25 -0.45 -5.69
N CYS A 39 1.90 0.47 -4.96
CA CYS A 39 1.76 1.90 -5.23
C CYS A 39 2.34 2.28 -6.60
N ALA A 40 3.44 1.68 -7.02
CA ALA A 40 3.99 1.85 -8.36
C ALA A 40 3.03 1.35 -9.46
N ASP A 41 2.45 0.17 -9.28
CA ASP A 41 1.51 -0.41 -10.23
C ASP A 41 0.21 0.44 -10.30
N LEU A 42 -0.30 0.93 -9.15
CA LEU A 42 -1.44 1.85 -9.09
C LEU A 42 -1.13 3.20 -9.79
N SER A 43 0.08 3.73 -9.63
CA SER A 43 0.51 4.98 -10.26
C SER A 43 0.65 4.86 -11.79
N ALA A 44 0.82 3.64 -12.31
CA ALA A 44 0.97 3.38 -13.73
C ALA A 44 -0.36 3.29 -14.48
N ILE A 45 -1.49 3.17 -13.76
CA ILE A 45 -2.82 3.17 -14.37
C ILE A 45 -3.17 4.60 -14.80
N PRO A 46 -3.69 4.82 -16.02
CA PRO A 46 -4.04 6.16 -16.53
C PRO A 46 -5.32 6.76 -15.89
N GLU A 47 -5.69 6.29 -14.70
CA GLU A 47 -6.86 6.71 -13.92
C GLU A 47 -6.38 7.42 -12.65
N PRO A 48 -7.20 8.28 -12.02
CA PRO A 48 -6.86 8.86 -10.73
C PRO A 48 -6.54 7.76 -9.71
N PRO A 49 -5.47 7.92 -8.92
CA PRO A 49 -5.11 6.93 -7.89
C PRO A 49 -6.23 6.80 -6.85
N PRO A 50 -6.38 5.62 -6.24
CA PRO A 50 -7.31 5.46 -5.13
C PRO A 50 -6.82 6.24 -3.90
N VAL A 51 -7.75 6.68 -3.07
CA VAL A 51 -7.43 7.36 -1.81
C VAL A 51 -7.25 6.33 -0.72
N VAL A 52 -6.00 6.12 -0.28
CA VAL A 52 -5.70 5.14 0.76
C VAL A 52 -6.07 5.71 2.12
N MET A 53 -6.89 4.98 2.87
CA MET A 53 -7.33 5.37 4.21
C MET A 53 -6.55 4.66 5.30
N GLN A 54 -6.22 3.37 5.09
CA GLN A 54 -5.54 2.56 6.07
C GLN A 54 -4.76 1.44 5.39
N VAL A 55 -3.57 1.12 5.92
CA VAL A 55 -2.81 -0.06 5.54
C VAL A 55 -2.35 -0.76 6.81
N LYS A 56 -2.81 -1.99 7.00
CA LYS A 56 -2.53 -2.75 8.23
C LYS A 56 -2.39 -4.23 7.95
N GLU A 57 -1.83 -4.95 8.90
CA GLU A 57 -1.93 -6.40 8.96
C GLU A 57 -3.27 -6.83 9.59
N SER A 58 -3.91 -7.83 8.99
CA SER A 58 -5.06 -8.52 9.56
C SER A 58 -4.98 -10.01 9.23
N TYR A 59 -4.97 -10.86 10.26
CA TYR A 59 -4.94 -12.33 10.14
C TYR A 59 -3.77 -12.87 9.30
N GLY A 60 -2.59 -12.27 9.42
CA GLY A 60 -1.40 -12.64 8.67
C GLY A 60 -1.40 -12.14 7.22
N ARG A 61 -2.32 -11.25 6.87
CA ARG A 61 -2.47 -10.70 5.52
C ARG A 61 -2.40 -9.18 5.54
N LEU A 62 -1.84 -8.59 4.50
CA LEU A 62 -1.93 -7.17 4.21
C LEU A 62 -3.39 -6.81 3.89
N CYS A 63 -3.91 -5.80 4.55
CA CYS A 63 -5.18 -5.17 4.19
C CYS A 63 -4.91 -3.73 3.78
N PHE A 64 -5.26 -3.41 2.53
CA PHE A 64 -5.03 -2.11 1.92
C PHE A 64 -6.36 -1.42 1.65
N TYR A 65 -6.84 -0.64 2.61
CA TYR A 65 -8.14 0.01 2.54
C TYR A 65 -8.05 1.29 1.72
N ALA A 66 -8.61 1.25 0.53
CA ALA A 66 -8.69 2.36 -0.39
C ALA A 66 -10.15 2.76 -0.66
N ALA A 67 -10.35 4.03 -1.01
CA ALA A 67 -11.61 4.58 -1.47
C ALA A 67 -11.49 5.01 -2.93
N HIS A 68 -12.61 4.96 -3.65
CA HIS A 68 -12.73 5.37 -5.05
C HIS A 68 -11.86 4.58 -6.04
N GLU A 69 -11.48 3.36 -5.66
CA GLU A 69 -10.77 2.45 -6.55
C GLU A 69 -11.63 2.03 -7.74
N THR A 70 -11.01 1.99 -8.92
CA THR A 70 -11.59 1.36 -10.11
C THR A 70 -11.48 -0.16 -10.00
N PRO A 71 -12.26 -0.94 -10.78
CA PRO A 71 -12.13 -2.40 -10.75
C PRO A 71 -10.71 -2.91 -11.01
N ALA A 72 -9.96 -2.26 -11.90
CA ALA A 72 -8.58 -2.61 -12.19
C ALA A 72 -7.65 -2.35 -10.99
N GLN A 73 -7.85 -1.24 -10.28
CA GLN A 73 -7.11 -0.90 -9.06
C GLN A 73 -7.44 -1.88 -7.92
N ALA A 74 -8.72 -2.23 -7.76
CA ALA A 74 -9.16 -3.22 -6.78
C ALA A 74 -8.55 -4.60 -7.03
N ASP A 75 -8.40 -5.01 -8.30
CA ASP A 75 -7.73 -6.25 -8.67
C ASP A 75 -6.24 -6.24 -8.31
N LEU A 76 -5.54 -5.12 -8.53
CA LEU A 76 -4.14 -4.96 -8.12
C LEU A 76 -3.99 -5.03 -6.60
N ILE A 77 -4.86 -4.34 -5.86
CA ILE A 77 -4.88 -4.36 -4.40
C ILE A 77 -5.08 -5.79 -3.91
N ARG A 78 -6.13 -6.47 -4.37
CA ARG A 78 -6.42 -7.86 -4.00
C ARG A 78 -5.24 -8.80 -4.28
N ALA A 79 -4.61 -8.67 -5.44
CA ALA A 79 -3.45 -9.49 -5.78
C ALA A 79 -2.24 -9.22 -4.87
N ALA A 80 -2.03 -7.99 -4.44
CA ALA A 80 -0.98 -7.64 -3.48
C ALA A 80 -1.30 -8.22 -2.09
N GLU A 81 -2.55 -8.11 -1.64
CA GLU A 81 -2.98 -8.70 -0.38
C GLU A 81 -2.83 -10.23 -0.37
N GLU A 82 -3.25 -10.95 -1.43
CA GLU A 82 -3.07 -12.40 -1.54
C GLU A 82 -1.59 -12.82 -1.52
N LYS A 83 -0.72 -12.03 -2.17
CA LYS A 83 0.73 -12.27 -2.15
C LYS A 83 1.31 -12.15 -0.74
N SER A 84 0.79 -11.23 0.08
CA SER A 84 1.29 -11.01 1.43
C SER A 84 1.09 -12.22 2.37
N GLU A 85 0.10 -13.08 2.09
CA GLU A 85 -0.12 -14.33 2.85
C GLU A 85 1.04 -15.34 2.69
N ASN A 86 1.87 -15.16 1.65
CA ASN A 86 2.96 -16.07 1.28
C ASN A 86 4.35 -15.44 1.49
N VAL A 87 4.44 -14.31 2.20
CA VAL A 87 5.70 -13.59 2.50
C VAL A 87 6.08 -13.78 3.97
#